data_AF-A0A6A6WZD2-F1
#
_entry.id   AF-A0A6A6WZD2-F1
#
_cell.length_a   1.000
_cell.length_b   1.000
_cell.length_c   1.000
_cell.angle_alpha   90.00
_cell.angle_beta   90.00
_cell.angle_gamma   90.00
#
_symmetry.space_group_name_H-M   'P 1'
#
loop_
_entity.id
_entity.type
_entity.pdbx_description
1 polymer ?
#
loop_
_entity_poly.entity_id
_entity_poly.type
_entity_poly.pdbx_seq_one_letter_code
_entity_poly.pdbx_strand_id
1 'polypeptide(L)'
;MSQPKRVVLKCREQYVQDNQAVIKDFFDSQDLGSYEELTSLNNLFVHFVFDERSPSGLFLVLDVHCKKFPDVDPSTLELQVFKVSKPNSFTFRDLGEAACKQAQPRSIEIGWGTNKSVSRKN
;
A
#
# COMPACT_ATOMS: atom_id res chain seq x y z
N MET A 1 -12.41 -15.59 5.43
CA MET A 1 -12.69 -14.49 6.40
C MET A 1 -11.80 -13.32 6.05
N SER A 2 -12.29 -12.09 6.03
CA SER A 2 -11.46 -10.89 5.79
C SER A 2 -10.41 -10.74 6.90
N GLN A 3 -9.15 -10.48 6.55
CA GLN A 3 -8.05 -10.26 7.51
C GLN A 3 -7.38 -8.91 7.24
N PRO A 4 -7.02 -8.13 8.28
CA PRO A 4 -6.32 -6.87 8.07
C PRO A 4 -4.95 -7.12 7.44
N LYS A 5 -4.66 -6.39 6.37
CA LYS A 5 -3.41 -6.55 5.61
C LYS A 5 -2.85 -5.20 5.21
N ARG A 6 -1.52 -5.09 5.20
CA ARG A 6 -0.81 -3.94 4.65
C ARG A 6 -0.08 -4.34 3.38
N VAL A 7 -0.34 -3.60 2.31
CA VAL A 7 0.34 -3.80 1.02
C VAL A 7 1.13 -2.55 0.68
N VAL A 8 2.38 -2.72 0.25
CA VAL A 8 3.23 -1.64 -0.24
C VAL A 8 3.46 -1.82 -1.73
N LEU A 9 2.98 -0.87 -2.53
CA LEU A 9 3.25 -0.81 -3.96
C LEU A 9 4.42 0.16 -4.19
N LYS A 10 5.56 -0.37 -4.63
CA LYS A 10 6.70 0.41 -5.09
C LYS A 10 6.44 0.88 -6.52
N CYS A 11 6.09 2.16 -6.64
CA CYS A 11 5.74 2.84 -7.88
C CYS A 11 6.83 3.80 -8.31
N ARG A 12 6.80 4.17 -9.60
CA ARG A 12 7.43 5.40 -10.06
C ARG A 12 6.44 6.54 -9.89
N GLU A 13 6.91 7.73 -9.53
CA GLU A 13 6.08 8.92 -9.34
C GLU A 13 5.19 9.22 -10.57
N GLN A 14 5.71 9.00 -11.78
CA GLN A 14 4.97 9.17 -13.03
C GLN A 14 3.70 8.28 -13.15
N TYR A 15 3.59 7.20 -12.38
CA TYR A 15 2.40 6.34 -12.38
C TYR A 15 1.32 6.81 -11.39
N VAL A 16 1.64 7.79 -10.54
CA VAL A 16 0.82 8.26 -9.42
C VAL A 16 -0.27 9.22 -9.89
N GLN A 17 -0.10 9.84 -11.06
CA GLN A 17 -1.17 10.60 -11.72
C GLN A 17 -2.42 9.72 -11.92
N ASP A 18 -2.24 8.40 -12.10
CA ASP A 18 -3.30 7.41 -12.21
C ASP A 18 -3.36 6.48 -10.98
N ASN A 19 -3.15 7.00 -9.76
CA ASN A 19 -3.10 6.17 -8.53
C ASN A 19 -4.33 5.25 -8.37
N GLN A 20 -5.54 5.73 -8.69
CA GLN A 20 -6.77 4.94 -8.66
C GLN A 20 -6.71 3.76 -9.64
N ALA A 21 -6.19 3.97 -10.85
CA ALA A 21 -6.05 2.91 -11.84
C ALA A 21 -5.01 1.87 -11.39
N VAL A 22 -3.89 2.30 -10.82
CA VAL A 22 -2.88 1.39 -10.26
C VAL A 22 -3.48 0.52 -9.16
N ILE A 23 -4.24 1.13 -8.24
CA ILE A 23 -4.83 0.42 -7.11
C ILE A 23 -5.95 -0.50 -7.59
N LYS A 24 -6.80 -0.05 -8.53
CA LYS A 24 -7.85 -0.88 -9.12
C LYS A 24 -7.26 -2.10 -9.84
N ASP A 25 -6.31 -1.90 -10.75
CA ASP A 25 -5.65 -3.00 -11.46
C ASP A 25 -4.92 -3.94 -10.49
N PHE A 26 -4.37 -3.41 -9.38
CA PHE A 26 -3.79 -4.24 -8.34
C PHE A 26 -4.84 -5.17 -7.74
N PHE A 27 -5.95 -4.64 -7.22
CA PHE A 27 -7.01 -5.47 -6.63
C PHE A 27 -7.64 -6.43 -7.65
N ASP A 28 -7.83 -6.02 -8.91
CA ASP A 28 -8.34 -6.92 -9.95
C ASP A 28 -7.36 -8.07 -10.25
N SER A 29 -6.06 -7.87 -10.02
CA SER A 29 -5.02 -8.88 -10.22
C SER A 29 -4.77 -9.78 -9.00
N GLN A 30 -5.26 -9.40 -7.82
CA GLN A 30 -5.00 -10.10 -6.56
C GLN A 30 -6.28 -10.67 -5.94
N ASP A 31 -6.17 -11.80 -5.24
CA ASP A 31 -7.29 -12.35 -4.47
C ASP A 31 -7.45 -11.65 -3.10
N LEU A 32 -7.60 -10.32 -3.12
CA LEU A 32 -7.69 -9.46 -1.92
C LEU A 32 -9.05 -8.75 -1.77
N GLY A 33 -10.04 -9.15 -2.58
CA GLY A 33 -11.35 -8.53 -2.68
C GLY A 33 -11.43 -7.47 -3.79
N SER A 34 -12.64 -6.97 -4.06
CA SER A 34 -12.83 -5.97 -5.12
C SER A 34 -12.50 -4.55 -4.61
N TYR A 35 -11.84 -3.77 -5.46
CA TYR A 35 -11.58 -2.35 -5.18
C TYR A 35 -12.88 -1.58 -4.89
N GLU A 36 -13.94 -1.89 -5.63
CA GLU A 36 -15.26 -1.26 -5.48
C GLU A 36 -15.88 -1.56 -4.10
N GLU A 37 -15.84 -2.81 -3.63
CA GLU A 37 -16.36 -3.16 -2.30
C GLU A 37 -15.57 -2.48 -1.19
N LEU A 38 -14.23 -2.55 -1.26
CA LEU A 38 -13.35 -1.96 -0.26
C LEU A 38 -13.51 -0.44 -0.16
N THR A 39 -13.68 0.24 -1.29
CA THR A 39 -13.90 1.69 -1.32
C THR A 39 -15.32 2.07 -0.88
N SER A 40 -16.34 1.32 -1.30
CA SER A 40 -17.74 1.54 -0.89
C SER A 40 -17.93 1.43 0.62
N LEU A 41 -17.22 0.49 1.25
CA LEU A 41 -17.24 0.30 2.70
C LEU A 41 -16.24 1.19 3.45
N ASN A 42 -15.50 2.06 2.74
CA ASN A 42 -14.41 2.87 3.28
C ASN A 42 -13.36 2.03 4.05
N ASN A 43 -13.16 0.79 3.62
CA ASN A 43 -12.30 -0.23 4.23
C ASN A 43 -10.89 -0.26 3.63
N LEU A 44 -10.56 0.67 2.73
CA LEU A 44 -9.25 0.83 2.14
C LEU A 44 -8.73 2.23 2.45
N PHE A 45 -7.55 2.30 3.05
CA PHE A 45 -6.85 3.56 3.25
C PHE A 45 -5.53 3.56 2.47
N VAL A 46 -5.17 4.70 1.88
CA VAL A 46 -4.02 4.81 0.97
C VAL A 46 -3.09 5.91 1.49
N HIS A 47 -1.85 5.55 1.81
CA HIS A 47 -0.80 6.50 2.16
C HIS A 47 0.15 6.72 0.98
N PHE A 48 0.55 7.97 0.76
CA PHE A 48 1.55 8.36 -0.24
C PHE A 48 2.87 8.62 0.48
N VAL A 49 3.87 7.76 0.24
CA VAL A 49 5.18 7.87 0.88
C VAL A 49 6.25 8.06 -0.19
N PHE A 50 6.86 9.24 -0.21
CA PHE A 50 7.94 9.57 -1.14
C PHE A 50 9.24 8.88 -0.72
N ASP A 51 9.96 8.33 -1.70
CA ASP A 51 11.28 7.75 -1.47
C ASP A 51 12.32 8.88 -1.37
N GLU A 52 12.77 9.19 -0.17
CA GLU A 52 13.81 10.22 0.06
C GLU A 52 15.12 9.92 -0.68
N ARG A 53 15.38 8.65 -1.02
CA ARG A 53 16.59 8.23 -1.74
C ARG A 53 16.41 8.22 -3.25
N SER A 54 15.19 8.38 -3.74
CA SER A 54 14.88 8.35 -5.17
C SER A 54 13.82 9.39 -5.49
N PRO A 55 14.19 10.52 -6.12
CA PRO A 55 13.23 11.58 -6.41
C PRO A 55 12.09 11.14 -7.35
N SER A 56 12.23 10.02 -8.05
CA SER A 56 11.17 9.42 -8.88
C SER A 56 10.49 8.21 -8.25
N GLY A 57 10.83 7.87 -7.00
CA GLY A 57 10.26 6.73 -6.26
C GLY A 57 9.12 7.15 -5.36
N LEU A 58 7.99 6.44 -5.46
CA LEU A 58 6.86 6.57 -4.53
C LEU A 58 6.46 5.18 -4.04
N PHE A 59 6.11 5.07 -2.76
CA PHE A 59 5.39 3.94 -2.21
C PHE A 59 3.92 4.31 -1.97
N LEU A 60 3.00 3.51 -2.51
CA LEU A 60 1.60 3.51 -2.09
C LEU A 60 1.45 2.46 -1.00
N VAL A 61 1.08 2.87 0.21
CA VAL A 61 0.81 1.94 1.31
C VAL A 61 -0.69 1.80 1.47
N LEU A 62 -1.20 0.58 1.26
CA LEU A 62 -2.61 0.24 1.27
C LEU A 62 -2.92 -0.51 2.58
N ASP A 63 -3.83 0.06 3.37
CA ASP A 63 -4.36 -0.54 4.58
C ASP A 63 -5.72 -1.16 4.26
N VAL A 64 -5.74 -2.48 4.09
CA VAL A 64 -6.91 -3.24 3.66
C VAL A 64 -7.70 -3.73 4.87
N HIS A 65 -9.01 -3.50 4.85
CA HIS A 65 -9.96 -3.74 5.94
C HIS A 65 -9.73 -2.87 7.20
N CYS A 66 -9.19 -1.68 7.04
CA CYS A 66 -8.81 -0.81 8.16
C CYS A 66 -9.96 -0.34 9.04
N LYS A 67 -11.17 -0.10 8.49
CA LYS A 67 -12.34 0.25 9.30
C LYS A 67 -12.94 -0.94 10.04
N LYS A 68 -12.87 -2.14 9.47
CA LYS A 68 -13.33 -3.37 10.11
C LYS A 68 -12.44 -3.77 11.29
N PHE A 69 -11.17 -3.39 11.25
CA PHE A 69 -10.18 -3.70 12.29
C PHE A 69 -9.41 -2.44 12.71
N PRO A 70 -10.04 -1.50 13.45
CA PRO A 70 -9.42 -0.21 13.75
C PRO A 70 -8.25 -0.28 14.75
N ASP A 71 -8.25 -1.27 15.64
CA ASP A 71 -7.31 -1.38 16.78
C ASP A 71 -6.15 -2.35 16.52
N VAL A 72 -5.80 -2.58 15.25
CA VAL A 72 -4.70 -3.49 14.88
C VAL A 72 -3.35 -2.84 15.14
N ASP A 73 -2.45 -3.57 15.79
CA ASP A 73 -1.05 -3.19 15.88
C ASP A 73 -0.36 -3.36 14.51
N PRO A 74 0.17 -2.28 13.88
CA PRO A 74 0.91 -2.37 12.63
C PRO A 74 2.08 -3.37 12.64
N SER A 75 2.66 -3.67 13.81
CA SER A 75 3.75 -4.63 13.95
C SER A 75 3.33 -6.08 13.67
N THR A 76 2.03 -6.37 13.81
CA THR A 76 1.44 -7.70 13.66
C THR A 76 0.79 -7.94 12.29
N LEU A 77 0.69 -6.89 11.47
CA LEU A 77 0.08 -6.97 10.15
C LEU A 77 0.91 -7.84 9.19
N GLU A 78 0.22 -8.65 8.41
CA GLU A 78 0.83 -9.22 7.22
C GLU A 78 1.22 -8.08 6.28
N LEU A 79 2.50 -8.03 5.92
CA LEU A 79 3.07 -7.05 5.02
C LEU A 79 3.43 -7.72 3.70
N GLN A 80 2.91 -7.20 2.59
CA GLN A 80 3.30 -7.60 1.24
C GLN A 80 3.90 -6.41 0.49
N VAL A 81 4.94 -6.67 -0.31
CA VAL A 81 5.62 -5.62 -1.06
C VAL A 81 5.67 -5.99 -2.53
N PHE A 82 5.07 -5.16 -3.37
CA PHE A 82 5.04 -5.36 -4.81
C PHE A 82 5.81 -4.26 -5.54
N LYS A 83 6.47 -4.63 -6.64
CA LYS A 83 6.99 -3.66 -7.61
C LYS A 83 5.99 -3.46 -8.73
N VAL A 84 5.62 -2.21 -8.97
CA VAL A 84 4.75 -1.82 -10.08
C VAL A 84 5.59 -1.48 -11.31
N SER A 85 5.22 -2.06 -12.46
CA SER A 85 5.79 -1.71 -13.76
C SER A 85 4.66 -1.50 -14.78
N LYS A 86 4.80 -0.53 -15.69
CA LYS A 86 3.81 -0.21 -16.74
C LYS A 86 4.45 -0.20 -18.13
N PRO A 87 4.77 -1.36 -18.73
CA PRO A 87 5.21 -1.42 -20.12
C PRO A 87 4.04 -1.15 -21.09
N ASN A 88 2.91 -1.84 -20.92
CA ASN A 88 1.67 -1.67 -21.69
C ASN A 88 0.45 -1.58 -20.76
N SER A 89 0.39 -2.49 -19.78
CA SER A 89 -0.56 -2.50 -18.65
C SER A 89 0.20 -2.52 -17.33
N PHE A 90 -0.49 -2.26 -16.21
CA PHE A 90 0.12 -2.40 -14.90
C PHE A 90 0.42 -3.86 -14.59
N THR A 91 1.63 -4.11 -14.10
CA THR A 91 2.09 -5.42 -13.66
C THR A 91 2.63 -5.31 -12.24
N PHE A 92 2.30 -6.31 -11.43
CA PHE A 92 2.60 -6.34 -10.00
C PHE A 92 3.46 -7.56 -9.72
N ARG A 93 4.73 -7.33 -9.39
CA ARG A 93 5.66 -8.40 -9.03
C ARG A 93 5.86 -8.41 -7.52
N ASP A 94 5.48 -9.51 -6.88
CA ASP A 94 5.81 -9.75 -5.48
C ASP A 94 7.34 -9.78 -5.31
N LEU A 95 7.84 -9.00 -4.34
CA LEU A 95 9.26 -8.93 -4.02
C LEU A 95 9.67 -9.88 -2.88
N GLY A 96 8.70 -10.56 -2.26
CA GLY A 96 8.91 -11.59 -1.26
C GLY A 96 9.41 -11.07 0.08
N GLU A 97 9.72 -12.03 0.95
CA GLU A 97 10.02 -11.80 2.38
C GLU A 97 11.16 -10.82 2.64
N ALA A 98 12.20 -10.82 1.80
CA ALA A 98 13.33 -9.91 1.95
C ALA A 98 12.90 -8.44 1.82
N ALA A 99 12.02 -8.13 0.87
CA ALA A 99 11.47 -6.79 0.71
C ALA A 99 10.53 -6.42 1.86
N CYS A 100 9.73 -7.38 2.34
CA CYS A 100 8.87 -7.19 3.51
C CYS A 100 9.71 -6.83 4.75
N LYS A 101 10.76 -7.60 5.06
CA LYS A 101 11.68 -7.31 6.19
C LYS A 101 12.31 -5.93 6.07
N GLN A 102 12.70 -5.52 4.86
CA GLN A 102 13.27 -4.20 4.63
C GLN A 102 12.24 -3.07 4.83
N ALA A 103 10.99 -3.28 4.40
CA ALA A 103 9.92 -2.29 4.50
C ALA A 103 9.28 -2.23 5.90
N GLN A 104 9.41 -3.28 6.71
CA GLN A 104 8.70 -3.45 7.97
C GLN A 104 8.92 -2.33 8.98
N PRO A 105 10.15 -1.85 9.27
CA PRO A 105 10.35 -0.76 10.22
C PRO A 105 9.57 0.51 9.84
N ARG A 106 9.67 0.93 8.58
CA ARG A 106 8.98 2.11 8.06
C ARG A 106 7.47 1.90 7.93
N SER A 107 7.06 0.67 7.65
CA SER A 107 5.65 0.29 7.64
C SER A 107 5.02 0.50 9.01
N ILE A 108 5.70 0.15 10.11
CA ILE A 108 5.16 0.33 11.48
C ILE A 108 4.98 1.80 11.84
N GLU A 109 5.89 2.67 11.38
CA GLU A 109 5.81 4.12 11.60
C GLU A 109 4.60 4.77 10.89
N ILE A 110 4.12 4.15 9.82
CA ILE A 110 2.92 4.58 9.10
C ILE A 110 1.70 4.13 9.90
N GLY A 111 0.93 5.10 10.41
CA GLY A 111 -0.30 4.83 11.16
C GLY A 111 -1.28 3.95 10.38
N TRP A 112 -1.97 3.04 11.07
CA TRP A 112 -3.01 2.21 10.47
C TRP A 112 -4.28 3.03 10.21
N GLY A 113 -4.80 2.98 8.98
CA GLY A 113 -6.11 3.54 8.62
C GLY A 113 -6.30 5.04 8.92
N THR A 114 -5.22 5.81 9.05
CA THR A 114 -5.27 7.18 9.58
C THR A 114 -4.43 8.16 8.76
N ASN A 115 -4.95 9.38 8.61
CA ASN A 115 -4.27 10.54 7.99
C ASN A 115 -3.23 11.19 8.91
N LYS A 116 -2.72 10.51 9.94
CA LYS A 116 -1.75 11.14 10.85
C LYS A 116 -0.53 11.53 10.01
N SER A 117 -0.39 12.83 9.79
CA SER A 117 0.75 13.44 9.13
C SER A 117 1.99 12.93 9.85
N VAL A 118 2.75 12.07 9.18
CA VAL A 118 4.12 11.80 9.58
C VAL A 118 4.81 13.15 9.41
N SER A 119 4.94 13.88 10.52
CA SER A 119 5.64 15.16 10.56
C SER A 119 6.99 14.91 9.92
N ARG A 120 7.24 15.53 8.75
CA ARG A 120 8.61 15.64 8.23
C ARG A 120 9.42 16.22 9.37
N LYS A 121 10.33 15.43 9.95
CA LYS A 121 11.38 16.00 10.77
C LYS A 121 12.27 16.77 9.79
N ASN A 122 12.18 18.10 9.87
CA ASN A 122 13.14 19.00 9.25
C ASN A 122 14.55 18.71 9.74
#